data_AF-A0AAE6YGG2-F1
#
_entry.id   AF-A0AAE6YGG2-F1
#
_cell.length_a   1.000
_cell.length_b   1.000
_cell.length_c   1.000
_cell.angle_alpha   90.00
_cell.angle_beta   90.00
_cell.angle_gamma   90.00
#
_symmetry.space_group_name_H-M   'P 1'
#
loop_
_entity.id
_entity.type
_entity.pdbx_description
1 polymer ?
#
loop_
_entity_poly.entity_id
_entity_poly.type
_entity_poly.pdbx_seq_one_letter_code
_entity_poly.pdbx_strand_id
1 'polypeptide(L)'
;MSSCTIPPPVPHIYPHGYPTRGGQRFDERICSVTPPPTVPARLTAAEASARYAEFTVVDVRTPGEYVGGRLPGALNVPLDRLGEAASALAAAAARGPLLIVCASGARSARGCEQLVALGVEAATLEGGTGGWAAAGLPVERPSGAVARWPMDRQVRLAAGALVLVGFLAGLVWPPAHWLSGLVGAGLFFSGATGTCGMAVLLARLPYNRPPKDARPFEETLARLASA
;
A
#
# COMPACT_ATOMS: atom_id res chain seq x y z
N MET A 1 -33.83 42.24 11.64
CA MET A 1 -35.08 41.59 11.18
C MET A 1 -34.84 41.06 9.77
N SER A 2 -34.39 39.81 9.65
CA SER A 2 -34.38 39.07 8.38
C SER A 2 -34.90 37.67 8.68
N SER A 3 -36.12 37.42 8.21
CA SER A 3 -36.88 36.19 8.41
C SER A 3 -36.30 35.09 7.54
N CYS A 4 -35.82 34.01 8.15
CA CYS A 4 -35.44 32.78 7.45
C CYS A 4 -36.67 31.88 7.38
N THR A 5 -37.30 31.83 6.21
CA THR A 5 -38.49 31.00 5.95
C THR A 5 -38.06 29.54 5.79
N ILE A 6 -38.47 28.69 6.75
CA ILE A 6 -38.29 27.24 6.72
C ILE A 6 -39.27 26.65 5.68
N PRO A 7 -38.83 25.81 4.72
CA PRO A 7 -39.75 25.14 3.80
C PRO A 7 -40.61 24.08 4.54
N PRO A 8 -41.86 23.86 4.11
CA PRO A 8 -42.75 22.92 4.79
C PRO A 8 -42.27 21.46 4.66
N PRO A 9 -42.48 20.61 5.68
CA PRO A 9 -42.06 19.22 5.63
C PRO A 9 -42.87 18.44 4.59
N VAL A 10 -42.17 17.74 3.71
CA VAL A 10 -42.75 16.74 2.80
C VAL A 10 -43.25 15.53 3.61
N PRO A 11 -44.48 15.03 3.37
CA PRO A 11 -45.01 13.88 4.08
C PRO A 11 -44.50 12.59 3.43
N HIS A 12 -43.33 12.10 3.85
CA HIS A 12 -42.96 10.71 3.57
C HIS A 12 -43.54 9.80 4.65
N ILE A 13 -44.64 9.17 4.27
CA ILE A 13 -45.32 8.06 4.94
C ILE A 13 -44.30 6.92 5.12
N TYR A 14 -43.78 6.75 6.34
CA TYR A 14 -43.15 5.51 6.77
C TYR A 14 -44.15 4.76 7.66
N PRO A 15 -44.68 3.61 7.25
CA PRO A 15 -45.45 2.75 8.13
C PRO A 15 -44.45 1.92 8.94
N HIS A 16 -44.29 2.24 10.23
CA HIS A 16 -44.19 1.30 11.34
C HIS A 16 -43.69 2.05 12.58
N GLY A 17 -44.44 1.89 13.67
CA GLY A 17 -44.38 2.73 14.85
C GLY A 17 -43.09 2.59 15.64
N TYR A 18 -42.60 3.75 16.11
CA TYR A 18 -41.67 3.85 17.21
C TYR A 18 -42.44 4.26 18.48
N PRO A 19 -42.11 3.70 19.65
CA PRO A 19 -42.80 4.02 20.89
C PRO A 19 -42.44 5.45 21.33
N THR A 20 -43.43 6.30 21.53
CA THR A 20 -43.25 7.63 22.13
C THR A 20 -43.10 7.49 23.65
N ARG A 21 -41.85 7.37 24.13
CA ARG A 21 -41.57 7.49 25.57
C ARG A 21 -41.29 8.95 25.91
N GLY A 22 -42.11 9.49 26.80
CA GLY A 22 -42.18 10.92 27.11
C GLY A 22 -40.88 11.54 27.64
N GLY A 23 -40.72 12.82 27.30
CA GLY A 23 -40.21 13.87 28.20
C GLY A 23 -38.84 13.66 28.82
N GLN A 24 -37.78 13.55 28.03
CA GLN A 24 -36.43 13.85 28.52
C GLN A 24 -35.74 14.91 27.65
N ARG A 25 -35.29 15.95 28.34
CA ARG A 25 -34.49 17.08 27.87
C ARG A 25 -33.23 16.52 27.20
N PHE A 26 -33.08 16.73 25.89
CA PHE A 26 -31.84 16.41 25.18
C PHE A 26 -30.71 17.26 25.79
N ASP A 27 -29.83 16.62 26.56
CA ASP A 27 -28.55 17.18 26.98
C ASP A 27 -27.66 17.22 25.73
N GLU A 28 -27.20 18.41 25.32
CA GLU A 28 -26.35 18.66 24.13
C GLU A 28 -24.92 18.09 24.28
N ARG A 29 -24.74 17.01 25.04
CA ARG A 29 -23.47 16.38 25.38
C ARG A 29 -23.37 14.91 24.96
N ILE A 30 -24.03 14.52 23.87
CA ILE A 30 -23.88 13.18 23.29
C ILE A 30 -23.13 13.27 21.95
N CYS A 31 -21.82 13.07 22.11
CA CYS A 31 -20.95 12.26 21.26
C CYS A 31 -20.82 12.67 19.79
N SER A 32 -19.66 13.25 19.48
CA SER A 32 -18.99 13.13 18.19
C SER A 32 -19.26 11.75 17.57
N VAL A 33 -20.06 11.73 16.50
CA VAL A 33 -20.20 10.54 15.65
C VAL A 33 -18.84 10.31 15.03
N THR A 34 -18.04 9.42 15.61
CA THR A 34 -16.89 8.86 14.89
C THR A 34 -17.51 8.08 13.72
N PRO A 35 -17.22 8.45 12.45
CA PRO A 35 -17.72 7.67 11.33
C PRO A 35 -17.24 6.22 11.46
N PRO A 36 -18.03 5.23 11.03
CA PRO A 36 -17.59 3.84 11.02
C PRO A 36 -16.28 3.71 10.23
N PRO A 37 -15.40 2.75 10.57
CA PRO A 37 -14.15 2.55 9.85
C PRO A 37 -14.46 2.39 8.35
N THR A 38 -14.16 3.43 7.59
CA THR A 38 -14.42 3.51 6.17
C THR A 38 -13.47 2.52 5.52
N VAL A 39 -14.03 1.58 4.74
CA VAL A 39 -13.23 0.69 3.89
C VAL A 39 -12.24 1.57 3.13
N PRO A 40 -10.93 1.27 3.16
CA PRO A 40 -9.95 2.19 2.60
C PRO A 40 -10.23 2.39 1.12
N ALA A 41 -10.45 3.65 0.75
CA ALA A 41 -10.77 4.03 -0.62
C ALA A 41 -9.67 3.53 -1.55
N ARG A 42 -10.05 2.78 -2.59
CA ARG A 42 -9.11 2.30 -3.60
C ARG A 42 -9.20 3.23 -4.80
N LEU A 43 -8.09 3.87 -5.15
CA LEU A 43 -8.00 4.81 -6.25
C LEU A 43 -7.22 4.18 -7.41
N THR A 44 -7.73 4.34 -8.62
CA THR A 44 -6.99 4.03 -9.84
C THR A 44 -5.86 5.03 -10.05
N ALA A 45 -4.90 4.69 -10.91
CA ALA A 45 -3.81 5.61 -11.26
C ALA A 45 -4.32 6.94 -11.85
N ALA A 46 -5.39 6.89 -12.66
CA ALA A 46 -6.00 8.08 -13.23
C ALA A 46 -6.62 8.99 -12.14
N GLU A 47 -7.43 8.42 -11.25
CA GLU A 47 -8.07 9.16 -10.15
C GLU A 47 -7.05 9.75 -9.18
N ALA A 48 -6.03 8.96 -8.81
CA ALA A 48 -4.95 9.41 -7.94
C ALA A 48 -4.12 10.53 -8.59
N SER A 49 -3.89 10.47 -9.91
CA SER A 49 -3.13 11.50 -10.62
C SER A 49 -3.89 12.83 -10.74
N ALA A 50 -5.21 12.78 -10.92
CA ALA A 50 -6.05 13.97 -11.05
C ALA A 50 -6.08 14.83 -9.77
N ARG A 51 -5.94 14.17 -8.61
CA ARG A 51 -6.00 14.80 -7.28
C ARG A 51 -4.66 14.70 -6.54
N TYR A 52 -3.57 14.45 -7.26
CA TYR A 52 -2.28 14.10 -6.66
C TYR A 52 -1.76 15.15 -5.66
N ALA A 53 -2.00 16.43 -5.94
CA ALA A 53 -1.59 17.55 -5.09
C ALA A 53 -2.33 17.61 -3.74
N GLU A 54 -3.47 16.94 -3.61
CA GLU A 54 -4.23 16.87 -2.36
C GLU A 54 -3.68 15.79 -1.42
N PHE A 55 -2.97 14.80 -1.95
CA PHE A 55 -2.55 13.63 -1.17
C PHE A 55 -1.17 13.80 -0.55
N THR A 56 -1.05 13.43 0.71
CA THR A 56 0.25 13.04 1.27
C THR A 56 0.53 11.59 0.91
N VAL A 57 1.49 11.38 0.02
CA VAL A 57 1.82 10.05 -0.50
C VAL A 57 2.82 9.35 0.40
N VAL A 58 2.45 8.17 0.91
CA VAL A 58 3.27 7.36 1.81
C VAL A 58 3.57 6.02 1.15
N ASP A 59 4.85 5.74 0.93
CA ASP A 59 5.33 4.48 0.36
C ASP A 59 5.72 3.50 1.46
N VAL A 60 4.97 2.39 1.56
CA VAL A 60 5.17 1.35 2.58
C VAL A 60 6.11 0.22 2.18
N ARG A 61 6.80 0.37 1.05
CA ARG A 61 7.83 -0.59 0.63
C ARG A 61 9.10 -0.44 1.46
N THR A 62 9.99 -1.42 1.32
CA THR A 62 11.33 -1.32 1.90
C THR A 62 12.10 -0.14 1.29
N PRO A 63 13.04 0.49 2.02
CA PRO A 63 13.76 1.64 1.46
C PRO A 63 14.56 1.30 0.20
N GLY A 64 15.04 0.06 0.06
CA GLY A 64 15.71 -0.41 -1.16
C GLY A 64 14.80 -0.42 -2.40
N GLU A 65 13.52 -0.76 -2.24
CA GLU A 65 12.52 -0.67 -3.32
C GLU A 65 12.15 0.78 -3.63
N TYR A 66 12.03 1.62 -2.60
CA TYR A 66 11.67 3.04 -2.71
C TYR A 66 12.72 3.85 -3.47
N VAL A 67 14.02 3.57 -3.26
CA VAL A 67 15.12 4.18 -4.01
C VAL A 67 15.14 3.74 -5.48
N GLY A 68 14.61 2.55 -5.82
CA GLY A 68 14.57 2.05 -7.20
C GLY A 68 13.54 2.76 -8.11
N GLY A 69 12.63 3.53 -7.52
CA GLY A 69 11.60 4.29 -8.24
C GLY A 69 10.35 4.45 -7.40
N ARG A 70 9.91 5.69 -7.22
CA ARG A 70 8.80 6.08 -6.35
C ARG A 70 7.93 7.15 -7.00
N LEU A 71 6.73 7.34 -6.47
CA LEU A 71 5.88 8.45 -6.88
C LEU A 71 6.51 9.79 -6.45
N PRO A 72 6.28 10.89 -7.19
CA PRO A 72 6.92 12.17 -6.92
C PRO A 72 6.59 12.72 -5.52
N GLY A 73 7.61 13.09 -4.74
CA GLY A 73 7.40 13.58 -3.37
C GLY A 73 6.91 12.55 -2.35
N ALA A 74 6.78 11.26 -2.71
CA ALA A 74 6.36 10.22 -1.77
C ALA A 74 7.31 10.09 -0.58
N LEU A 75 6.79 9.81 0.61
CA LEU A 75 7.54 9.64 1.86
C LEU A 75 7.63 8.15 2.23
N ASN A 76 8.82 7.63 2.52
CA ASN A 76 8.98 6.20 2.81
C ASN A 76 8.77 5.87 4.29
N VAL A 77 7.72 5.10 4.57
CA VAL A 77 7.42 4.56 5.90
C VAL A 77 7.19 3.06 5.74
N PRO A 78 8.22 2.21 5.92
CA PRO A 78 8.09 0.76 5.74
C PRO A 78 6.94 0.18 6.56
N LEU A 79 6.23 -0.81 5.99
CA LEU A 79 5.04 -1.41 6.60
C LEU A 79 5.29 -1.92 8.03
N ASP A 80 6.48 -2.46 8.29
CA ASP A 80 6.91 -2.96 9.60
C ASP A 80 7.10 -1.84 10.65
N ARG A 81 7.30 -0.60 10.22
CA ARG A 81 7.47 0.59 11.07
C ARG A 81 6.26 1.53 11.05
N LEU A 82 5.15 1.11 10.44
CA LEU A 82 3.96 1.94 10.31
C LEU A 82 3.36 2.31 11.68
N GLY A 83 3.42 1.39 12.65
CA GLY A 83 2.99 1.65 14.01
C GLY A 83 3.84 2.72 14.74
N GLU A 84 5.14 2.76 14.49
CA GLU A 84 6.03 3.79 15.04
C GLU A 84 5.73 5.17 14.45
N ALA A 85 5.31 5.22 13.19
CA ALA A 85 4.95 6.44 12.48
C ALA A 85 3.50 6.89 12.67
N ALA A 86 2.68 6.15 13.42
CA ALA A 86 1.23 6.34 13.48
C ALA A 86 0.83 7.76 13.91
N SER A 87 1.52 8.34 14.90
CA SER A 87 1.26 9.71 15.36
C SER A 87 1.56 10.76 14.30
N ALA A 88 2.67 10.62 13.58
CA ALA A 88 3.05 11.51 12.48
C ALA A 88 2.09 11.36 11.28
N LEU A 89 1.65 10.13 10.99
CA LEU A 89 0.67 9.86 9.94
C LEU A 89 -0.72 10.42 10.29
N ALA A 90 -1.14 10.33 11.54
CA ALA A 90 -2.38 10.95 12.02
C ALA A 90 -2.33 12.48 11.87
N ALA A 91 -1.19 13.10 12.20
CA ALA A 91 -1.00 14.54 12.01
C ALA A 91 -1.06 14.95 10.53
N ALA A 92 -0.46 14.17 9.63
CA ALA A 92 -0.56 14.39 8.19
C ALA A 92 -1.99 14.19 7.67
N ALA A 93 -2.69 13.15 8.12
CA ALA A 93 -4.08 12.87 7.76
C ALA A 93 -5.04 13.99 8.18
N ALA A 94 -4.75 14.69 9.28
CA ALA A 94 -5.53 15.83 9.74
C ALA A 94 -5.43 17.06 8.80
N ARG A 95 -4.38 17.14 7.96
CA ARG A 95 -4.16 18.25 7.01
C ARG A 95 -4.62 17.92 5.59
N GLY A 96 -4.66 16.64 5.25
CA GLY A 96 -5.12 16.19 3.94
C GLY A 96 -5.17 14.67 3.84
N PRO A 97 -5.80 14.13 2.79
CA PRO A 97 -5.94 12.69 2.61
C PRO A 97 -4.58 12.00 2.43
N LEU A 98 -4.42 10.83 3.05
CA LEU A 98 -3.24 9.98 2.86
C LEU A 98 -3.44 9.04 1.67
N LEU A 99 -2.40 8.90 0.84
CA LEU A 99 -2.34 7.87 -0.20
C LEU A 99 -1.22 6.88 0.12
N ILE A 100 -1.60 5.67 0.55
CA ILE A 100 -0.66 4.59 0.85
C ILE A 100 -0.36 3.81 -0.42
N VAL A 101 0.92 3.65 -0.72
CA VAL A 101 1.39 3.02 -1.95
C VAL A 101 2.36 1.90 -1.62
N CYS A 102 2.26 0.80 -2.36
CA CYS A 102 3.27 -0.24 -2.37
C CYS A 102 3.59 -0.67 -3.81
N ALA A 103 4.23 -1.83 -4.00
CA ALA A 103 4.62 -2.29 -5.34
C ALA A 103 3.42 -2.61 -6.24
N SER A 104 2.41 -3.30 -5.71
CA SER A 104 1.28 -3.86 -6.46
C SER A 104 -0.10 -3.64 -5.84
N GLY A 105 -0.18 -3.07 -4.63
CA GLY A 105 -1.43 -2.82 -3.90
C GLY A 105 -1.65 -3.70 -2.65
N ALA A 106 -1.03 -4.88 -2.56
CA ALA A 106 -1.30 -5.83 -1.46
C ALA A 106 -0.80 -5.35 -0.08
N ARG A 107 0.41 -4.77 -0.02
CA ARG A 107 0.99 -4.25 1.22
C ARG A 107 0.33 -2.94 1.67
N SER A 108 -0.05 -2.09 0.71
CA SER A 108 -0.73 -0.83 1.01
C SER A 108 -2.15 -1.06 1.55
N ALA A 109 -2.87 -2.07 1.05
CA ALA A 109 -4.16 -2.47 1.63
C ALA A 109 -4.03 -2.85 3.11
N ARG A 110 -3.04 -3.68 3.47
CA ARG A 110 -2.75 -4.04 4.86
C ARG A 110 -2.34 -2.83 5.71
N GLY A 111 -1.54 -1.92 5.14
CA GLY A 111 -1.15 -0.68 5.81
C GLY A 111 -2.35 0.23 6.08
N CYS A 112 -3.28 0.36 5.11
CA CYS A 112 -4.53 1.06 5.31
C CYS A 112 -5.39 0.43 6.41
N GLU A 113 -5.53 -0.90 6.44
CA GLU A 113 -6.25 -1.60 7.52
C GLU A 113 -5.64 -1.30 8.90
N GLN A 114 -4.31 -1.29 9.00
CA GLN A 114 -3.61 -0.92 10.23
C GLN A 114 -3.86 0.54 10.64
N LEU A 115 -3.86 1.47 9.67
CA LEU A 115 -4.13 2.89 9.94
C LEU A 115 -5.58 3.15 10.33
N VAL A 116 -6.53 2.49 9.67
CA VAL A 116 -7.96 2.57 10.02
C VAL A 116 -8.21 2.05 11.43
N ALA A 117 -7.52 0.97 11.84
CA ALA A 117 -7.58 0.47 13.22
C ALA A 117 -7.04 1.48 14.25
N LEU A 118 -6.20 2.42 13.82
CA LEU A 118 -5.65 3.52 14.63
C LEU A 118 -6.45 4.82 14.46
N GLY A 119 -7.58 4.79 13.74
CA GLY A 119 -8.43 5.97 13.50
C GLY A 119 -7.90 6.92 12.42
N VAL A 120 -6.96 6.47 11.59
CA VAL A 120 -6.37 7.26 10.50
C VAL A 120 -6.94 6.78 9.16
N GLU A 121 -7.68 7.65 8.48
CA GLU A 121 -8.20 7.36 7.15
C GLU A 121 -7.09 7.45 6.10
N ALA A 122 -7.05 6.46 5.20
CA ALA A 122 -6.09 6.44 4.11
C ALA A 122 -6.62 5.70 2.88
N ALA A 123 -6.32 6.22 1.70
CA ALA A 123 -6.61 5.58 0.43
C ALA A 123 -5.44 4.70 -0.02
N THR A 124 -5.71 3.65 -0.80
CA THR A 124 -4.69 2.81 -1.45
C THR A 124 -4.71 3.01 -2.95
N LEU A 125 -3.51 3.00 -3.56
CA LEU A 125 -3.37 3.01 -5.02
C LEU A 125 -3.53 1.60 -5.62
N GLU A 126 -4.44 1.44 -6.57
CA GLU A 126 -4.61 0.21 -7.32
C GLU A 126 -3.41 -0.06 -8.23
N GLY A 127 -2.92 -1.31 -8.23
CA GLY A 127 -1.72 -1.70 -8.98
C GLY A 127 -0.42 -1.12 -8.42
N GLY A 128 -0.48 -0.27 -7.38
CA GLY A 128 0.67 0.34 -6.72
C GLY A 128 1.57 1.15 -7.66
N THR A 129 2.84 1.22 -7.30
CA THR A 129 3.87 1.91 -8.10
C THR A 129 4.01 1.30 -9.50
N GLY A 130 3.79 -0.01 -9.64
CA GLY A 130 3.82 -0.69 -10.93
C GLY A 130 2.71 -0.21 -11.87
N GLY A 131 1.47 -0.13 -11.36
CA GLY A 131 0.33 0.40 -12.10
C GLY A 131 0.50 1.87 -12.48
N TRP A 132 1.03 2.70 -11.56
CA TRP A 132 1.37 4.09 -11.83
C TRP A 132 2.37 4.25 -12.97
N ALA A 133 3.47 3.49 -12.93
CA ALA A 133 4.48 3.52 -13.98
C ALA A 133 3.95 2.99 -15.32
N ALA A 134 3.13 1.93 -15.30
CA ALA A 134 2.51 1.38 -16.50
C ALA A 134 1.52 2.35 -17.16
N ALA A 135 0.88 3.22 -16.38
CA ALA A 135 0.03 4.30 -16.86
C ALA A 135 0.82 5.49 -17.46
N GLY A 136 2.15 5.42 -17.52
CA GLY A 136 2.99 6.49 -18.08
C GLY A 136 3.15 7.72 -17.18
N LEU A 137 2.76 7.62 -15.91
CA LEU A 137 2.84 8.72 -14.94
C LEU A 137 4.27 8.91 -14.42
N PRO A 138 4.63 10.12 -13.95
CA PRO A 138 6.00 10.44 -13.54
C PRO A 138 6.45 9.60 -12.34
N VAL A 139 7.69 9.10 -12.38
CA VAL A 139 8.32 8.33 -11.31
C VAL A 139 9.68 8.97 -11.00
N GLU A 140 9.89 9.34 -9.75
CA GLU A 140 11.18 9.81 -9.27
C GLU A 140 12.13 8.63 -9.07
N ARG A 141 13.34 8.75 -9.62
CA ARG A 141 14.47 7.88 -9.33
C ARG A 141 15.64 8.78 -8.95
N PRO A 142 16.30 8.57 -7.80
CA PRO A 142 17.52 9.29 -7.48
C PRO A 142 18.58 9.01 -8.56
N SER A 143 19.25 10.07 -9.00
CA SER A 143 20.32 10.05 -9.99
C SER A 143 21.45 9.14 -9.49
N GLY A 144 21.67 8.01 -10.18
CA GLY A 144 22.67 7.01 -9.80
C GLY A 144 22.10 5.72 -9.19
N ALA A 145 20.78 5.61 -9.00
CA ALA A 145 20.15 4.33 -8.71
C ALA A 145 20.33 3.39 -9.91
N VAL A 146 21.29 2.47 -9.81
CA VAL A 146 21.41 1.35 -10.75
C VAL A 146 20.04 0.67 -10.77
N ALA A 147 19.42 0.60 -11.95
CA ALA A 147 18.10 -0.02 -12.14
C ALA A 147 18.16 -1.45 -11.62
N ARG A 148 17.78 -1.62 -10.34
CA ARG A 148 17.89 -2.91 -9.70
C ARG A 148 16.77 -3.75 -10.24
N TRP A 149 17.16 -4.82 -10.91
CA TRP A 149 16.21 -5.69 -11.60
C TRP A 149 15.10 -6.10 -10.61
N PRO A 150 13.80 -5.89 -10.93
CA PRO A 150 12.71 -6.28 -10.05
C PRO A 150 12.84 -7.77 -9.67
N MET A 151 12.65 -8.06 -8.38
CA MET A 151 12.90 -9.38 -7.77
C MET A 151 12.25 -10.53 -8.58
N ASP A 152 11.06 -10.28 -9.13
CA ASP A 152 10.33 -11.18 -10.03
C ASP A 152 11.15 -11.69 -11.22
N ARG A 153 11.89 -10.81 -11.89
CA ARG A 153 12.62 -11.20 -13.11
C ARG A 153 14.00 -11.77 -12.79
N GLN A 154 14.56 -11.49 -11.61
CA GLN A 154 15.74 -12.22 -11.11
C GLN A 154 15.38 -13.68 -10.80
N VAL A 155 14.28 -13.91 -10.09
CA VAL A 155 13.82 -15.27 -9.74
C VAL A 155 13.42 -16.06 -10.99
N ARG A 156 12.68 -15.45 -11.92
CA ARG A 156 12.30 -16.11 -13.19
C ARG A 156 13.51 -16.49 -14.03
N LEU A 157 14.52 -15.62 -14.12
CA LEU A 157 15.75 -15.92 -14.86
C LEU A 157 16.58 -17.00 -14.17
N ALA A 158 16.77 -16.93 -12.85
CA ALA A 158 17.56 -17.91 -12.11
C ALA A 158 16.92 -19.29 -12.13
N ALA A 159 15.61 -19.36 -11.87
CA ALA A 159 14.87 -20.62 -11.88
C ALA A 159 14.79 -21.21 -13.30
N GLY A 160 14.55 -20.37 -14.31
CA GLY A 160 14.56 -20.80 -15.72
C GLY A 160 15.92 -21.30 -16.17
N ALA A 161 17.01 -20.63 -15.78
CA ALA A 161 18.38 -21.08 -16.08
C ALA A 161 18.69 -22.42 -15.41
N LEU A 162 18.28 -22.63 -14.16
CA LEU A 162 18.50 -23.90 -13.46
C LEU A 162 17.76 -25.07 -14.12
N VAL A 163 16.51 -24.86 -14.54
CA VAL A 163 15.72 -25.84 -15.30
C VAL A 163 16.36 -26.13 -16.66
N LEU A 164 16.79 -25.09 -17.39
CA LEU A 164 17.42 -25.25 -18.70
C LEU A 164 18.74 -26.03 -18.59
N VAL A 165 19.58 -25.70 -17.61
CA VAL A 165 20.85 -26.40 -17.35
C VAL A 165 20.58 -27.85 -16.95
N GLY A 166 19.63 -28.11 -16.06
CA GLY A 166 19.28 -29.47 -15.65
C GLY A 166 18.72 -30.31 -16.80
N PHE A 167 17.91 -29.72 -17.69
CA PHE A 167 17.34 -30.41 -18.84
C PHE A 167 18.43 -30.75 -19.88
N LEU A 168 19.30 -29.79 -20.20
CA LEU A 168 20.41 -30.01 -21.14
C LEU A 168 21.43 -31.01 -20.58
N ALA A 169 21.75 -30.95 -19.29
CA ALA A 169 22.61 -31.93 -18.63
C ALA A 169 21.99 -33.34 -18.66
N GLY A 170 20.66 -33.44 -18.61
CA GLY A 170 19.92 -34.71 -18.72
C GLY A 170 20.11 -35.44 -20.04
N LEU A 171 20.44 -34.73 -21.12
CA LEU A 171 20.76 -35.33 -22.42
C LEU A 171 22.05 -36.17 -22.39
N VAL A 172 22.97 -35.84 -21.49
CA VAL A 172 24.27 -36.53 -21.32
C VAL A 172 24.25 -37.43 -20.08
N TRP A 173 23.49 -37.04 -19.05
CA TRP A 173 23.36 -37.77 -17.79
C TRP A 173 21.88 -37.83 -17.35
N PRO A 174 21.14 -38.90 -17.72
CA PRO A 174 19.69 -39.03 -17.48
C PRO A 174 19.19 -38.69 -16.06
N PRO A 175 19.89 -39.01 -14.94
CA PRO A 175 19.42 -38.62 -13.61
C PRO A 175 19.36 -37.11 -13.38
N ALA A 176 20.03 -36.27 -14.18
CA ALA A 176 19.95 -34.81 -14.04
C ALA A 176 18.54 -34.23 -14.33
N HIS A 177 17.67 -34.98 -15.02
CA HIS A 177 16.27 -34.59 -15.22
C HIS A 177 15.49 -34.48 -13.89
N TRP A 178 15.88 -35.21 -12.84
CA TRP A 178 15.27 -35.09 -11.52
C TRP A 178 15.42 -33.69 -10.92
N LEU A 179 16.55 -33.02 -11.17
CA LEU A 179 16.77 -31.64 -10.75
C LEU A 179 15.73 -30.71 -11.39
N SER A 180 15.54 -30.84 -12.70
CA SER A 180 14.57 -30.03 -13.46
C SER A 180 13.13 -30.31 -13.02
N GLY A 181 12.81 -31.58 -12.78
CA GLY A 181 11.49 -32.00 -12.29
C GLY A 181 11.17 -31.45 -10.90
N LEU A 182 12.12 -31.53 -9.95
CA LEU A 182 11.94 -30.99 -8.59
C LEU A 182 11.78 -29.47 -8.60
N VAL A 183 12.60 -28.76 -9.37
CA VAL A 183 12.53 -27.29 -9.47
C VAL A 183 11.21 -26.86 -10.12
N GLY A 184 10.81 -27.50 -11.22
CA GLY A 184 9.54 -27.22 -11.90
C GLY A 184 8.31 -27.49 -11.01
N ALA A 185 8.29 -28.63 -10.31
CA ALA A 185 7.22 -28.97 -9.38
C ALA A 185 7.13 -27.99 -8.20
N GLY A 186 8.27 -27.58 -7.65
CA GLY A 186 8.34 -26.57 -6.58
C GLY A 186 7.82 -25.20 -7.00
N LEU A 187 8.14 -24.75 -8.22
CA LEU A 187 7.61 -23.50 -8.77
C LEU A 187 6.10 -23.55 -9.01
N PHE A 188 5.60 -24.67 -9.56
CA PHE A 188 4.17 -24.88 -9.77
C PHE A 188 3.41 -24.88 -8.44
N PHE A 189 3.91 -25.61 -7.44
CA PHE A 189 3.31 -25.67 -6.10
C PHE A 189 3.33 -24.30 -5.40
N SER A 190 4.43 -23.54 -5.51
CA SER A 190 4.54 -22.20 -4.95
C SER A 190 3.57 -21.21 -5.63
N GLY A 191 3.41 -21.32 -6.95
CA GLY A 191 2.42 -20.55 -7.71
C GLY A 191 0.98 -20.91 -7.32
N ALA A 192 0.67 -22.20 -7.20
CA ALA A 192 -0.66 -22.69 -6.85
C ALA A 192 -1.10 -22.32 -5.42
N THR A 193 -0.15 -22.22 -4.49
CA THR A 193 -0.43 -21.90 -3.08
C THR A 193 -0.30 -20.42 -2.73
N GLY A 194 0.15 -19.58 -3.67
CA GLY A 194 0.34 -18.14 -3.42
C GLY A 194 1.40 -17.82 -2.36
N THR A 195 2.24 -18.79 -1.99
CA THR A 195 3.26 -18.61 -0.94
C THR A 195 4.56 -18.10 -1.56
N CYS A 196 4.76 -16.79 -1.54
CA CYS A 196 6.04 -16.16 -1.94
C CYS A 196 7.13 -16.33 -0.87
N GLY A 197 7.38 -17.55 -0.38
CA GLY A 197 8.38 -17.83 0.66
C GLY A 197 9.81 -17.44 0.26
N MET A 198 10.13 -17.54 -1.03
CA MET A 198 11.41 -17.10 -1.58
C MET A 198 11.58 -15.58 -1.55
N ALA A 199 10.51 -14.79 -1.74
CA ALA A 199 10.59 -13.32 -1.68
C ALA A 199 10.93 -12.82 -0.27
N VAL A 200 10.42 -13.50 0.77
CA VAL A 200 10.77 -13.23 2.18
C VAL A 200 12.23 -13.58 2.46
N LEU A 201 12.72 -14.69 1.91
CA LEU A 201 14.12 -15.11 2.07
C LEU A 201 15.10 -14.16 1.34
N LEU A 202 14.77 -13.76 0.11
CA LEU A 202 15.60 -12.87 -0.71
C LEU A 202 15.58 -11.43 -0.19
N ALA A 203 14.49 -10.99 0.46
CA ALA A 203 14.43 -9.69 1.12
C ALA A 203 15.50 -9.53 2.23
N ARG A 204 16.02 -10.64 2.78
CA ARG A 204 17.10 -10.65 3.79
C ARG A 204 18.51 -10.64 3.22
N LEU A 205 18.69 -10.75 1.90
CA LEU A 205 20.02 -10.73 1.31
C LEU A 205 20.68 -9.34 1.43
N PRO A 206 22.01 -9.29 1.64
CA PRO A 206 22.74 -8.06 1.93
C PRO A 206 22.63 -7.00 0.83
N TYR A 207 22.41 -7.42 -0.42
CA TYR A 207 22.16 -6.49 -1.50
C TYR A 207 20.86 -5.70 -1.25
N ASN A 208 19.80 -6.28 -0.68
CA ASN A 208 18.48 -5.62 -0.47
C ASN A 208 18.47 -4.67 0.74
N ARG A 209 19.63 -4.44 1.37
CA ARG A 209 19.77 -3.46 2.44
C ARG A 209 19.56 -2.05 1.89
N PRO A 210 18.97 -1.15 2.69
CA PRO A 210 18.85 0.26 2.33
C PRO A 210 20.24 0.81 1.95
N PRO A 211 20.36 1.55 0.84
CA PRO A 211 21.55 2.34 0.54
C PRO A 211 21.87 3.26 1.73
N LYS A 212 23.15 3.57 1.98
CA LYS A 212 23.57 4.42 3.11
C LYS A 212 23.05 5.87 3.00
N ASP A 213 22.59 6.23 1.81
CA ASP A 213 22.00 7.48 1.36
C ASP A 213 20.45 7.47 1.35
N ALA A 214 19.83 6.35 1.74
CA ALA A 214 18.40 6.35 2.06
C ALA A 214 18.16 7.32 3.22
N ARG A 215 17.29 8.32 3.02
CA ARG A 215 17.02 9.33 4.04
C ARG A 215 16.61 8.66 5.36
N PRO A 216 17.13 9.12 6.50
CA PRO A 216 16.81 8.51 7.79
C PRO A 216 15.31 8.56 8.05
N PHE A 217 14.76 7.49 8.64
CA PHE A 217 13.36 7.42 9.02
C PHE A 217 12.90 8.61 9.87
N GLU A 218 13.77 9.11 10.75
CA GLU A 218 13.50 10.29 11.58
C GLU A 218 13.29 11.56 10.76
N GLU A 219 14.01 11.74 9.64
CA GLU A 219 13.79 12.85 8.73
C GLU A 219 12.41 12.73 8.05
N THR A 220 12.01 11.50 7.71
CA THR A 220 10.66 11.24 7.17
C THR A 220 9.58 11.58 8.19
N LEU A 221 9.74 11.20 9.45
CA LEU A 221 8.79 11.56 10.52
C LEU A 221 8.70 13.07 10.70
N ALA A 222 9.84 13.78 10.72
CA ALA A 222 9.86 15.24 10.82
C ALA A 222 9.09 15.90 9.66
N ARG A 223 9.26 15.39 8.43
CA ARG A 223 8.51 15.89 7.26
C ARG A 223 7.03 15.55 7.33
N LEU A 224 6.65 14.35 7.78
CA LEU A 224 5.26 13.99 8.02
C LEU A 224 4.63 14.86 9.11
N ALA A 225 5.40 15.32 10.09
CA ALA A 225 4.90 16.26 11.09
C ALA A 225 4.71 17.68 10.51
N SER A 226 5.54 18.09 9.54
CA SER A 226 5.57 19.45 8.99
C SER A 226 4.83 19.66 7.65
N ALA A 227 4.41 18.61 6.95
CA ALA A 227 3.81 18.65 5.61
C ALA A 227 2.30 18.84 5.66
#